data_AF-A0A836REK7-F1
#
_entry.id   AF-A0A836REK7-F1
#
_cell.length_a   1.000
_cell.length_b   1.000
_cell.length_c   1.000
_cell.angle_alpha   90.00
_cell.angle_beta   90.00
_cell.angle_gamma   90.00
#
_symmetry.space_group_name_H-M   'P 1'
#
loop_
_entity.id
_entity.type
_entity.pdbx_description
1 polymer ?
#
loop_
_entity_poly.entity_id
_entity_poly.type
_entity_poly.pdbx_seq_one_letter_code
_entity_poly.pdbx_strand_id
1 'polypeptide(L)'
;MGEWRLICLNEFDAHMQMAIDEAMLILRSKNEIPNTLRFFVFKPSAITIGYFQSITEEVDLDFCRKHGISVVRRITGGGAVFHDENGEITYSLVVSE
;
A
#
# COMPACT_ATOMS: atom_id res chain seq x y z
N MET A 1 -5.04 4.07 -27.64
CA MET A 1 -4.72 3.77 -26.23
C MET A 1 -3.72 4.83 -25.78
N GLY A 2 -3.99 5.56 -24.70
CA GLY A 2 -3.07 6.57 -24.19
C GLY A 2 -1.78 5.94 -23.64
N GLU A 3 -0.77 6.77 -23.39
CA GLU A 3 0.49 6.34 -22.77
C GLU A 3 0.25 5.78 -21.36
N TRP A 4 0.94 4.69 -21.02
CA TRP A 4 0.92 4.08 -19.69
C TRP A 4 2.24 4.34 -18.98
N ARG A 5 2.18 4.55 -17.67
CA ARG A 5 3.36 4.65 -16.83
C ARG A 5 3.57 3.36 -16.04
N LEU A 6 4.77 2.82 -16.12
CA LEU A 6 5.25 1.77 -15.24
C LEU A 6 6.14 2.41 -14.16
N ILE A 7 5.78 2.23 -12.90
CA ILE A 7 6.67 2.52 -11.77
C ILE A 7 7.32 1.20 -11.38
N CYS A 8 8.62 1.08 -11.63
CA CYS A 8 9.42 -0.08 -11.30
C CYS A 8 9.52 -0.30 -9.78
N LEU A 9 9.97 -1.49 -9.42
CA LEU A 9 10.13 -1.95 -8.04
C LEU A 9 10.83 -0.89 -7.18
N ASN A 10 10.13 -0.44 -6.15
CA ASN A 10 10.65 0.48 -5.14
C ASN A 10 10.42 -0.10 -3.75
N GLU A 11 11.32 0.25 -2.84
CA GLU A 11 11.33 -0.18 -1.45
C GLU A 11 11.12 1.04 -0.57
N PHE A 12 9.98 1.11 0.10
CA PHE A 12 9.64 2.18 1.04
C PHE A 12 8.88 1.62 2.25
N ASP A 13 8.84 2.40 3.33
CA ASP A 13 8.04 2.05 4.49
C ASP A 13 6.54 2.06 4.21
N ALA A 14 5.78 1.41 5.08
CA ALA A 14 4.34 1.26 4.90
C ALA A 14 3.56 2.57 4.77
N HIS A 15 4.00 3.64 5.43
CA HIS A 15 3.31 4.92 5.34
C HIS A 15 3.49 5.54 3.96
N MET A 16 4.72 5.53 3.44
CA MET A 16 5.03 6.03 2.11
C MET A 16 4.36 5.17 1.03
N GLN A 17 4.33 3.85 1.19
CA GLN A 17 3.64 2.96 0.25
C GLN A 17 2.16 3.33 0.11
N MET A 18 1.46 3.55 1.23
CA MET A 18 0.05 3.94 1.22
C MET A 18 -0.16 5.37 0.69
N ALA A 19 0.73 6.31 1.03
CA ALA A 19 0.65 7.68 0.55
C ALA A 19 0.80 7.75 -0.99
N ILE A 20 1.69 6.96 -1.57
CA ILE A 20 1.86 6.91 -3.04
C ILE A 20 0.61 6.35 -3.72
N ASP A 21 0.04 5.26 -3.20
CA ASP A 21 -1.17 4.67 -3.77
C ASP A 21 -2.37 5.65 -3.70
N GLU A 22 -2.55 6.35 -2.58
CA GLU A 22 -3.58 7.39 -2.44
C GLU A 22 -3.34 8.58 -3.39
N ALA A 23 -2.11 9.09 -3.45
CA ALA A 23 -1.75 10.18 -4.35
C ALA A 23 -1.98 9.81 -5.82
N MET A 24 -1.61 8.58 -6.22
CA MET A 24 -1.86 8.07 -7.57
C MET A 24 -3.36 8.01 -7.88
N LEU A 25 -4.18 7.53 -6.94
CA LEU A 25 -5.63 7.50 -7.10
C LEU A 25 -6.20 8.91 -7.31
N ILE A 26 -5.84 9.85 -6.44
CA ILE A 26 -6.30 11.25 -6.50
C ILE A 26 -5.87 11.89 -7.82
N LEU A 27 -4.58 11.83 -8.19
CA LEU A 27 -4.07 12.45 -9.40
C LEU A 27 -4.67 11.82 -10.66
N ARG A 28 -4.88 10.50 -10.68
CA ARG A 28 -5.51 9.85 -11.84
C ARG A 28 -6.97 10.27 -11.98
N SER A 29 -7.72 10.41 -10.88
CA SER A 29 -9.11 10.90 -10.91
C SER A 29 -9.25 12.30 -11.51
N LYS A 30 -8.19 13.11 -11.43
CA LYS A 30 -8.11 14.46 -12.02
C LYS A 30 -7.50 14.48 -13.42
N ASN A 31 -7.16 13.31 -13.99
CA ASN A 31 -6.44 13.16 -15.25
C ASN A 31 -5.06 13.87 -15.29
N GLU A 32 -4.42 14.06 -14.14
CA GLU A 32 -3.10 14.73 -14.04
C GLU A 32 -1.92 13.76 -14.29
N ILE A 33 -2.18 12.45 -14.25
CA ILE A 33 -1.20 11.40 -14.54
C ILE A 33 -1.79 10.34 -15.49
N PRO A 34 -0.96 9.63 -16.27
CA PRO A 34 -1.41 8.50 -17.10
C PRO A 34 -1.88 7.31 -16.26
N ASN A 35 -2.54 6.34 -16.90
CA ASN A 35 -2.79 5.01 -16.31
C ASN A 35 -1.46 4.47 -15.79
N THR A 36 -1.43 4.01 -14.55
CA THR A 36 -0.17 3.64 -13.89
C THR A 36 -0.26 2.23 -13.31
N LEU A 37 0.68 1.37 -13.71
CA LEU A 37 1.01 0.12 -13.02
C LEU A 37 2.25 0.35 -12.16
N ARG A 38 2.23 -0.14 -10.93
CA ARG A 38 3.31 0.03 -9.97
C ARG A 38 3.61 -1.29 -9.27
N PHE A 39 4.90 -1.59 -9.12
CA PHE A 39 5.40 -2.69 -8.29
C PHE A 39 6.19 -2.13 -7.11
N PHE A 40 6.06 -2.73 -5.94
CA PHE A 40 6.75 -2.28 -4.73
C PHE A 40 6.86 -3.37 -3.67
N VAL A 41 7.75 -3.13 -2.71
CA VAL A 41 7.97 -3.96 -1.53
C VAL A 41 7.91 -3.08 -0.29
N PHE A 42 7.22 -3.54 0.75
CA PHE A 42 7.25 -2.89 2.05
C PHE A 42 8.59 -3.14 2.72
N LYS A 43 9.30 -2.08 3.08
CA LYS A 43 10.60 -2.18 3.75
C LYS A 43 10.72 -1.09 4.83
N PRO A 44 10.75 -1.45 6.13
CA PRO A 44 10.70 -2.82 6.67
C PRO A 44 9.34 -3.51 6.52
N SER A 45 9.27 -4.81 6.83
CA SER A 45 8.02 -5.58 6.90
C SER A 45 6.97 -4.88 7.78
N ALA A 46 5.72 -4.95 7.37
CA ALA A 46 4.64 -4.17 8.00
C ALA A 46 3.27 -4.84 7.82
N ILE A 47 2.30 -4.39 8.61
CA ILE A 47 0.90 -4.81 8.50
C ILE A 47 0.07 -3.69 7.90
N THR A 48 -0.76 -4.01 6.91
CA THR A 48 -1.85 -3.13 6.47
C THR A 48 -3.19 -3.68 6.95
N ILE A 49 -4.04 -2.82 7.53
CA ILE A 49 -5.43 -3.14 7.84
C ILE A 49 -6.38 -2.43 6.87
N GLY A 50 -7.50 -3.06 6.56
CA GLY A 50 -8.51 -2.48 5.68
C GLY A 50 -9.20 -1.26 6.31
N TYR A 51 -9.72 -0.38 5.45
CA TYR A 51 -10.34 0.88 5.85
C TYR A 51 -11.43 0.73 6.93
N PHE A 52 -12.22 -0.34 6.88
CA PHE A 52 -13.33 -0.58 7.82
C PHE A 52 -12.98 -1.49 9.01
N GLN A 53 -11.73 -1.96 9.12
CA GLN A 53 -11.37 -2.91 10.17
C GLN A 53 -11.04 -2.25 11.51
N SER A 54 -11.35 -2.95 12.61
CA SER A 54 -10.92 -2.57 13.95
C SER A 54 -9.47 -2.96 14.16
N ILE A 55 -8.60 -1.98 14.42
CA ILE A 55 -7.16 -2.25 14.58
C ILE A 55 -6.87 -3.17 15.78
N THR A 56 -7.68 -3.08 16.83
CA THR A 56 -7.49 -3.87 18.06
C THR A 56 -8.05 -5.28 17.96
N GLU A 57 -8.91 -5.57 16.99
CA GLU A 57 -9.45 -6.93 16.76
C GLU A 57 -8.60 -7.72 15.77
N GLU A 58 -7.92 -7.04 14.86
CA GLU A 58 -7.17 -7.68 13.78
C GLU A 58 -5.69 -7.89 14.09
N VAL A 59 -5.11 -7.07 14.97
CA VAL A 59 -3.65 -7.03 15.18
C VAL A 59 -3.31 -6.95 16.65
N ASP A 60 -2.36 -7.78 17.08
CA ASP A 60 -1.70 -7.64 18.38
C ASP A 60 -0.73 -6.44 18.34
N LEU A 61 -1.23 -5.29 18.78
CA LEU A 61 -0.48 -4.03 18.79
C LEU A 61 0.68 -4.02 19.79
N ASP A 62 0.62 -4.82 20.86
CA ASP A 62 1.71 -4.91 21.84
C ASP A 62 2.86 -5.73 21.25
N PHE A 63 2.54 -6.84 20.58
CA PHE A 63 3.52 -7.61 19.81
C PHE A 63 4.17 -6.75 18.72
N CYS A 64 3.38 -6.03 17.93
CA CYS A 64 3.91 -5.20 16.84
C CYS A 64 4.83 -4.09 17.36
N ARG A 65 4.42 -3.38 18.42
CA ARG A 65 5.25 -2.34 19.05
C ARG A 65 6.56 -2.90 19.59
N LYS A 66 6.52 -4.07 20.25
CA LYS A 66 7.71 -4.73 20.80
C LYS A 66 8.71 -5.13 19.73
N HIS A 67 8.25 -5.50 18.53
CA HIS A 67 9.09 -5.96 17.44
C HIS A 67 9.35 -4.91 16.35
N GLY A 68 8.87 -3.67 16.54
CA GLY A 68 9.07 -2.59 15.58
C GLY A 68 8.32 -2.77 14.26
N ILE A 69 7.20 -3.52 14.26
CA ILE A 69 6.38 -3.76 13.07
C ILE A 69 5.37 -2.61 12.95
N SER A 70 5.45 -1.87 11.84
CA SER A 70 4.49 -0.81 11.54
C SER A 70 3.12 -1.40 11.19
N VAL A 71 2.05 -0.80 11.74
CA VAL A 71 0.66 -1.16 11.43
C VAL A 71 -0.01 0.08 10.84
N VAL A 72 -0.41 0.03 9.57
CA VAL A 72 -1.03 1.15 8.86
C VAL A 72 -2.40 0.79 8.33
N ARG A 73 -3.28 1.78 8.16
CA ARG A 73 -4.60 1.62 7.54
C ARG A 73 -4.52 2.06 6.09
N ARG A 74 -4.99 1.21 5.18
CA ARG A 74 -5.06 1.55 3.75
C ARG A 74 -6.42 2.16 3.39
N ILE A 75 -6.45 2.91 2.30
CA ILE A 75 -7.65 3.62 1.81
C ILE A 75 -8.70 2.67 1.21
N THR A 76 -8.35 1.41 0.99
CA THR A 76 -9.24 0.37 0.46
C THR A 76 -9.76 -0.55 1.57
N GLY A 77 -10.86 -1.27 1.30
CA GLY A 77 -11.39 -2.29 2.20
C GLY A 77 -10.54 -3.57 2.27
N GLY A 78 -11.16 -4.69 2.64
CA GLY A 78 -10.52 -6.00 2.78
C GLY A 78 -9.93 -6.27 4.17
N GLY A 79 -9.24 -7.41 4.32
CA GLY A 79 -8.71 -7.92 5.59
C GLY A 79 -7.31 -7.40 5.97
N ALA A 80 -6.80 -7.81 7.14
CA ALA A 80 -5.43 -7.47 7.52
C ALA A 80 -4.42 -8.32 6.73
N VAL A 81 -3.31 -7.72 6.32
CA VAL A 81 -2.24 -8.39 5.57
C VAL A 81 -0.90 -8.05 6.20
N PHE A 82 -0.07 -9.06 6.43
CA PHE A 82 1.34 -8.91 6.77
C PHE A 82 2.16 -8.94 5.48
N HIS A 83 2.92 -7.88 5.25
CA HIS A 83 3.81 -7.74 4.11
C HIS A 83 5.24 -8.06 4.53
N ASP A 84 5.79 -9.12 3.94
CA ASP A 84 7.18 -9.55 4.17
C ASP A 84 8.13 -8.87 3.17
N GLU A 85 9.09 -8.11 3.69
CA GLU A 85 10.09 -7.39 2.90
C GLU A 85 10.97 -8.31 2.01
N ASN A 86 11.05 -9.60 2.33
CA ASN A 86 11.87 -10.56 1.60
C ASN A 86 11.07 -11.59 0.80
N GLY A 87 9.76 -11.69 1.03
CA GLY A 87 8.91 -12.77 0.54
C GLY A 87 7.75 -12.33 -0.36
N GLU A 88 7.50 -11.03 -0.47
CA GLU A 88 6.37 -10.48 -1.21
C GLU A 88 6.80 -9.43 -2.23
N ILE A 89 6.15 -9.44 -3.40
CA ILE A 89 6.09 -8.28 -4.29
C ILE A 89 4.63 -7.83 -4.35
N THR A 90 4.37 -6.58 -3.98
CA THR A 90 3.05 -5.96 -4.07
C THR A 90 2.94 -5.20 -5.39
N TYR A 91 1.73 -5.10 -5.94
CA TYR A 91 1.44 -4.24 -7.08
C TYR A 91 0.17 -3.41 -6.85
N SER A 92 0.11 -2.23 -7.46
CA SER A 92 -1.09 -1.40 -7.55
C SER A 92 -1.32 -0.95 -8.99
N LEU A 93 -2.60 -0.86 -9.38
CA LEU A 93 -3.03 -0.45 -10.71
C LEU A 93 -4.10 0.63 -10.57
N VAL A 94 -3.86 1.79 -11.18
CA VAL A 94 -4.81 2.91 -11.19
C VAL A 94 -5.08 3.28 -12.65
N VAL A 95 -6.35 3.18 -13.05
CA VAL A 95 -6.82 3.44 -14.43
C VAL A 95 -8.05 4.35 -14.40
N SER A 96 -8.33 5.03 -15.52
CA SER A 96 -9.65 5.64 -15.72
C SER A 96 -10.70 4.59 -16.07
N GLU A 97 -11.96 4.86 -15.68
CA GLU A 97 -13.14 4.12 -16.16
C GLU A 97 -13.32 4.22 -17.68
#